data_AF-A0AAU3KPI9-F1
#
_entry.id   AF-A0AAU3KPI9-F1
#
_cell.length_a   1.000
_cell.length_b   1.000
_cell.length_c   1.000
_cell.angle_alpha   90.00
_cell.angle_beta   90.00
_cell.angle_gamma   90.00
#
_symmetry.space_group_name_H-M   'P 1'
#
loop_
_entity.id
_entity.type
_entity.pdbx_description
1 polymer ?
#
loop_
_entity_poly.entity_id
_entity_poly.type
_entity_poly.pdbx_seq_one_letter_code
_entity_poly.pdbx_strand_id
1 'polypeptide(L)' 'MRARLEDVVVDTGARGRGVGEALTRTAIDVARQHNARPVDLTCGPSRTVARKMYERCGFRPRDTTTYRLSS' A
#
# COMPACT_ATOMS: atom_id res chain seq x y z
N MET A 1 8.18 16.16 -3.54
CA MET A 1 6.96 15.80 -2.80
C MET A 1 6.87 14.29 -2.65
N ARG A 2 6.41 13.81 -1.49
CA ARG A 2 6.18 12.38 -1.18
C ARG A 2 4.69 12.16 -0.97
N ALA A 3 4.17 11.02 -1.39
CA ALA A 3 2.81 10.57 -1.08
C ALA A 3 2.86 9.34 -0.18
N ARG A 4 1.81 9.13 0.61
CA ARG A 4 1.67 7.95 1.47
C ARG A 4 0.28 7.35 1.31
N LEU A 5 0.24 6.03 1.17
CA LEU A 5 -0.99 5.26 1.18
C LEU A 5 -1.20 4.78 2.62
N GLU A 6 -2.11 5.44 3.33
CA GLU A 6 -2.40 5.16 4.74
C GLU A 6 -3.15 3.84 4.89
N ASP A 7 -4.34 3.75 4.27
CA ASP A 7 -5.21 2.59 4.36
C ASP A 7 -5.79 2.22 3.00
N VAL A 8 -5.81 0.92 2.71
CA VAL A 8 -6.59 0.33 1.61
C VAL A 8 -7.52 -0.70 2.22
N VAL A 9 -8.80 -0.37 2.27
CA VAL A 9 -9.84 -1.21 2.84
C VAL A 9 -10.79 -1.64 1.74
N VAL A 10 -11.04 -2.95 1.67
CA VAL A 10 -12.01 -3.54 0.76
C VAL A 10 -13.01 -4.29 1.62
N ASP A 11 -14.30 -4.01 1.38
CA ASP A 11 -15.40 -4.74 1.98
C ASP A 11 -15.21 -6.25 1.83
N THR A 12 -15.58 -7.01 2.86
CA THR A 12 -15.34 -8.45 2.89
C THR A 12 -16.02 -9.17 1.72
N GLY A 13 -17.23 -8.76 1.32
CA GLY A 13 -17.96 -9.33 0.20
C GLY A 13 -17.38 -8.99 -1.18
N ALA A 14 -16.50 -8.00 -1.25
CA ALA A 14 -15.84 -7.57 -2.48
C ALA A 14 -14.38 -8.09 -2.62
N ARG A 15 -13.87 -8.84 -1.63
CA ARG A 15 -12.51 -9.40 -1.67
C ARG A 15 -12.37 -10.47 -2.74
N GLY A 16 -11.12 -10.72 -3.16
CA GLY A 16 -10.81 -11.69 -4.22
C GLY A 16 -11.12 -11.24 -5.65
N ARG A 17 -11.73 -10.06 -5.83
CA ARG A 17 -12.15 -9.51 -7.14
C ARG A 17 -11.19 -8.46 -7.73
N GLY A 18 -9.99 -8.33 -7.17
CA GLY A 18 -8.99 -7.35 -7.64
C GLY A 18 -9.22 -5.89 -7.19
N VAL A 19 -10.26 -5.59 -6.41
CA VAL A 19 -10.61 -4.22 -5.99
C VAL A 19 -9.45 -3.50 -5.29
N GLY A 20 -8.76 -4.15 -4.36
CA GLY A 20 -7.64 -3.54 -3.63
C GLY A 20 -6.47 -3.16 -4.56
N GLU A 21 -6.24 -3.94 -5.61
CA GLU A 21 -5.23 -3.64 -6.62
C GLU A 21 -5.64 -2.44 -7.47
N ALA A 22 -6.91 -2.39 -7.91
CA ALA A 22 -7.43 -1.26 -8.67
C ALA A 22 -7.35 0.05 -7.88
N LEU A 23 -7.74 0.03 -6.60
CA LEU A 23 -7.61 1.18 -5.70
C LEU A 23 -6.15 1.62 -5.56
N THR A 24 -5.24 0.67 -5.34
CA THR A 24 -3.81 0.96 -5.16
C THR A 24 -3.20 1.59 -6.42
N ARG A 25 -3.50 1.05 -7.61
CA ARG A 25 -3.01 1.60 -8.89
C ARG A 25 -3.54 3.02 -9.13
N THR A 26 -4.83 3.23 -8.88
CA THR A 26 -5.44 4.57 -9.01
C THR A 26 -4.76 5.57 -8.08
N ALA A 27 -4.49 5.19 -6.82
CA ALA A 27 -3.80 6.06 -5.88
C ALA A 27 -2.35 6.40 -6.33
N ILE A 28 -1.63 5.44 -6.92
CA ILE A 28 -0.31 5.69 -7.51
C ILE A 28 -0.40 6.70 -8.65
N ASP A 29 -1.40 6.57 -9.53
CA ASP A 29 -1.57 7.47 -10.67
C ASP A 29 -1.94 8.89 -10.23
N VAL A 30 -2.80 9.03 -9.21
CA VAL A 30 -3.06 10.33 -8.56
C VAL A 30 -1.76 10.93 -8.00
N ALA A 31 -0.96 10.15 -7.26
CA ALA A 31 0.31 10.62 -6.73
C ALA A 31 1.26 11.11 -7.85
N ARG A 32 1.32 10.40 -8.97
CA ARG A 32 2.12 10.79 -10.15
C ARG A 32 1.63 12.08 -10.79
N GLN A 33 0.32 12.26 -10.93
CA GLN A 33 -0.28 13.50 -11.46
C GLN A 33 0.08 14.72 -10.61
N HIS A 34 0.26 14.52 -9.30
CA HIS A 34 0.73 15.55 -8.37
C HIS A 34 2.26 15.65 -8.25
N ASN A 35 3.03 15.05 -9.17
CA ASN A 35 4.50 15.04 -9.15
C ASN A 35 5.12 14.47 -7.85
N ALA A 36 4.38 13.62 -7.12
CA ALA A 36 4.94 12.88 -6.01
C ALA A 36 5.79 11.71 -6.54
N ARG A 37 7.05 11.63 -6.10
CA ARG A 37 8.00 10.65 -6.63
C ARG A 37 8.07 9.37 -5.79
N PRO A 38 8.29 9.43 -4.47
CA PRO A 38 8.05 8.27 -3.62
C PRO A 38 6.58 8.20 -3.23
N VAL A 39 5.99 7.03 -3.44
CA VAL A 39 4.75 6.59 -2.79
C VAL A 39 5.16 5.50 -1.81
N ASP A 40 4.89 5.70 -0.52
CA ASP A 40 5.19 4.71 0.51
C ASP A 40 3.93 4.17 1.17
N LEU A 41 4.05 2.98 1.73
CA LEU A 41 3.04 2.36 2.58
C LEU A 41 3.73 1.53 3.66
N THR A 42 2.99 1.21 4.71
CA THR A 42 3.44 0.28 5.75
C THR A 42 2.52 -0.92 5.76
N CYS A 43 3.07 -2.13 5.66
CA CYS A 43 2.30 -3.38 5.68
C CYS A 43 2.91 -4.38 6.65
N GLY A 44 2.20 -4.71 7.72
CA GLY A 44 2.70 -5.60 8.78
C GLY A 44 2.88 -7.06 8.32
N PRO A 45 3.88 -7.81 8.84
CA PRO A 45 4.38 -9.10 8.33
C PRO A 45 3.38 -10.28 8.34
N SER A 46 2.20 -10.12 8.95
CA SER A 46 1.10 -11.10 8.89
C SER A 46 0.14 -10.91 7.70
N ARG A 47 0.08 -9.72 7.09
CA ARG A 47 -0.78 -9.40 5.93
C ARG A 47 -0.28 -9.94 4.57
N THR A 48 -0.09 -11.25 4.43
CA THR A 48 0.55 -11.90 3.25
C THR A 48 -0.13 -11.60 1.92
N VAL A 49 -1.47 -11.65 1.86
CA VAL A 49 -2.24 -11.34 0.64
C VAL A 49 -2.03 -9.89 0.20
N ALA A 50 -2.10 -8.94 1.14
CA ALA A 50 -1.87 -7.53 0.85
C ALA A 50 -0.43 -7.28 0.39
N ARG A 51 0.56 -7.95 1.00
CA ARG A 51 1.97 -7.86 0.59
C ARG A 51 2.17 -8.23 -0.88
N LYS A 52 1.68 -9.41 -1.27
CA LYS A 52 1.74 -9.87 -2.67
C LYS A 52 1.04 -8.91 -3.62
N MET A 53 -0.11 -8.36 -3.20
CA MET A 53 -0.82 -7.35 -3.99
C MET A 53 0.02 -6.08 -4.18
N TYR A 54 0.62 -5.54 -3.12
CA TYR A 54 1.49 -4.35 -3.20
C TYR A 54 2.74 -4.62 -4.05
N GLU A 55 3.36 -5.79 -3.95
CA GLU A 55 4.48 -6.20 -4.80
C GLU A 55 4.11 -6.21 -6.29
N ARG A 56 2.91 -6.71 -6.64
CA ARG A 56 2.35 -6.66 -8.01
C ARG A 56 2.02 -5.24 -8.48
N CYS A 57 1.75 -4.32 -7.56
CA CYS A 57 1.59 -2.90 -7.85
C CYS A 57 2.92 -2.15 -8.02
N GLY A 58 4.06 -2.83 -7.85
CA GLY A 58 5.39 -2.26 -8.03
C GLY A 58 6.06 -1.78 -6.74
N PHE A 59 5.42 -1.93 -5.58
CA PHE A 59 6.09 -1.66 -4.30
C PHE A 59 7.20 -2.68 -4.04
N ARG A 60 8.23 -2.26 -3.32
CA ARG A 60 9.32 -3.11 -2.87
C ARG A 60 9.55 -2.90 -1.38
N PRO A 61 9.87 -3.96 -0.61
CA PRO A 61 10.25 -3.80 0.80
C PRO A 61 11.43 -2.85 0.92
N ARG A 62 11.40 -2.02 1.96
CA ARG A 62 12.54 -1.20 2.37
C ARG A 62 13.13 -1.81 3.62
N ASP A 63 14.45 -1.86 3.69
CA ASP A 63 15.15 -2.23 4.90
C ASP A 63 15.06 -1.07 5.90
N THR A 64 14.21 -1.21 6.92
CA THR A 64 13.98 -0.19 7.94
C THR A 64 13.39 -0.82 9.21
N THR A 65 13.79 -0.30 10.37
CA THR A 65 13.26 -0.73 11.67
C THR A 65 12.04 0.09 12.05
N THR A 66 10.97 -0.56 12.51
CA THR A 66 9.79 0.10 13.11
C THR A 66 9.85 0.02 14.63
N TYR A 67 9.68 1.15 15.31
CA TYR A 67 9.61 1.22 16.78
C TYR A 67 8.15 1.38 17.23
N ARG A 68 7.80 0.75 18.36
CA ARG A 68 6.53 0.96 19.04
C ARG A 68 6.79 1.12 20.53
N LEU A 69 6.33 2.22 21.10
CA LEU A 69 6.21 2.36 22.54
C LEU A 69 4.87 1.72 22.94
N SER A 70 4.91 0.69 23.78
CA SER A 70 3.72 0.11 24.41
C SER A 70 3.74 0.51 25.88
N SER A 71 2.66 1.14 26.34
CA SER A 71 2.38 1.33 27.77
C SER A 71 1.85 0.05 28.40
#